data_AF-A0A963W3D0-F1
#
_entry.id   AF-A0A963W3D0-F1
#
_cell.length_a   1.000
_cell.length_b   1.000
_cell.length_c   1.000
_cell.angle_alpha   90.00
_cell.angle_beta   90.00
_cell.angle_gamma   90.00
#
_symmetry.space_group_name_H-M   'P 1'
#
loop_
_entity.id
_entity.type
_entity.pdbx_description
1 polymer ?
#
loop_
_entity_poly.entity_id
_entity_poly.type
_entity_poly.pdbx_seq_one_letter_code
_entity_poly.pdbx_strand_id
1 'polypeptide(L)'
;DIMEGIVGKIDMIAEARMHLERVRMSIANTMSNPLINDPRIHHVRYRDFVGDPVGTIRGYYEFAGRELTPQAEAAMRGYLANNKGDRHGKFEYSTKLLTEAGYDIDELNEEFRPFRERFNVEIEKRD
;
A
#
# COMPACT_ATOMS: atom_id res chain seq x y z
N ASP A 1 10.21 23.27 13.52
CA ASP A 1 11.03 22.51 12.56
C ASP A 1 11.56 23.47 11.48
N ILE A 2 12.74 23.25 10.88
CA ILE A 2 13.28 24.09 9.79
C ILE A 2 12.28 24.13 8.63
N MET A 3 11.65 22.99 8.32
CA MET A 3 10.64 22.93 7.28
C MET A 3 9.46 23.84 7.62
N GLU A 4 8.87 23.71 8.81
CA GLU A 4 7.78 24.56 9.29
C GLU A 4 8.13 26.05 9.28
N GLY A 5 9.39 26.42 9.58
CA GLY A 5 9.86 27.81 9.53
C GLY A 5 9.97 28.38 8.11
N ILE A 6 10.20 27.53 7.10
CA ILE A 6 10.35 27.94 5.70
C ILE A 6 9.01 27.90 4.96
N VAL A 7 8.22 26.84 5.14
CA VAL A 7 6.99 26.59 4.38
C VAL A 7 5.70 26.88 5.15
N GLY A 8 5.82 27.22 6.43
CA GLY A 8 4.68 27.40 7.33
C GLY A 8 4.15 26.08 7.89
N LYS A 9 3.17 26.19 8.80
CA LYS A 9 2.52 25.03 9.40
C LYS A 9 1.62 24.34 8.37
N ILE A 10 1.79 23.03 8.22
CA ILE A 10 0.94 22.20 7.36
C ILE A 10 -0.41 21.97 8.05
N ASP A 11 -1.49 22.27 7.33
CA ASP A 11 -2.84 21.89 7.75
C ASP A 11 -3.09 20.42 7.41
N MET A 12 -2.90 19.56 8.41
CA MET A 12 -3.05 18.11 8.26
C MET A 12 -4.48 17.69 7.90
N ILE A 13 -5.50 18.48 8.26
CA ILE A 13 -6.90 18.18 7.92
C ILE A 13 -7.15 18.49 6.45
N ALA A 14 -6.65 19.63 5.96
CA ALA A 14 -6.71 19.95 4.53
C ALA A 14 -5.96 18.90 3.70
N GLU A 15 -4.76 18.49 4.13
CA GLU A 15 -3.98 17.44 3.47
C GLU A 15 -4.71 16.09 3.46
N ALA A 16 -5.31 15.68 4.58
CA ALA A 16 -6.07 14.43 4.65
C ALA A 16 -7.24 14.41 3.66
N ARG A 17 -8.00 15.51 3.56
CA ARG A 17 -9.10 15.65 2.60
C ARG A 17 -8.60 15.59 1.16
N MET A 18 -7.55 16.33 0.83
CA MET A 18 -6.95 16.31 -0.51
C MET A 18 -6.41 14.93 -0.87
N HIS A 19 -5.79 14.24 0.09
CA HIS A 19 -5.26 12.90 -0.12
C HIS A 19 -6.39 11.89 -0.37
N LEU A 20 -7.49 11.96 0.38
CA LEU A 20 -8.63 11.07 0.18
C LEU A 20 -9.27 11.28 -1.20
N GLU A 21 -9.46 12.53 -1.64
CA GLU A 21 -9.95 12.82 -3.00
C GLU A 21 -9.03 12.24 -4.07
N ARG A 22 -7.71 12.36 -3.89
CA ARG A 22 -6.74 11.74 -4.79
C ARG A 22 -6.86 10.22 -4.82
N VAL A 23 -7.08 9.58 -3.67
CA VAL A 23 -7.29 8.12 -3.58
C VAL A 23 -8.59 7.72 -4.29
N ARG A 24 -9.69 8.47 -4.10
CA ARG A 24 -10.96 8.24 -4.82
C ARG A 24 -10.78 8.28 -6.33
N MET A 25 -10.14 9.33 -6.85
CA MET A 25 -9.86 9.47 -8.28
C MET A 25 -8.99 8.34 -8.81
N SER A 26 -7.93 7.99 -8.09
CA SER A 26 -7.03 6.90 -8.47
C SER A 26 -7.74 5.55 -8.51
N ILE A 27 -8.49 5.21 -7.45
CA ILE A 27 -9.25 3.96 -7.37
C ILE A 27 -10.32 3.90 -8.46
N ALA A 28 -11.06 4.99 -8.69
CA ALA A 28 -12.06 5.05 -9.76
C ALA A 28 -11.42 4.76 -11.14
N ASN A 29 -10.27 5.36 -11.44
CA ASN A 29 -9.52 5.07 -12.66
C ASN A 29 -9.03 3.61 -12.70
N THR A 30 -8.44 3.10 -11.63
CA THR A 30 -8.00 1.69 -11.54
C THR A 30 -9.15 0.70 -11.78
N MET A 31 -10.32 0.97 -11.21
CA MET A 31 -11.48 0.08 -11.30
C MET A 31 -12.17 0.11 -12.66
N SER A 32 -11.99 1.19 -13.44
CA SER A 32 -12.59 1.37 -14.77
C SER A 32 -11.62 1.10 -15.92
N ASN A 33 -10.32 1.11 -15.68
CA ASN A 33 -9.31 0.97 -16.72
C ASN A 33 -9.14 -0.50 -17.15
N PRO A 34 -9.34 -0.86 -18.44
CA PRO A 34 -9.25 -2.24 -18.89
C PRO A 34 -7.86 -2.86 -18.72
N LEU A 35 -6.80 -2.04 -18.66
CA LEU A 35 -5.43 -2.52 -18.44
C LEU A 35 -5.30 -3.31 -17.14
N ILE A 36 -6.18 -3.09 -16.16
CA ILE A 36 -6.17 -3.83 -14.91
C ILE A 36 -6.37 -5.35 -15.07
N ASN A 37 -6.96 -5.78 -16.19
CA ASN A 37 -7.14 -7.18 -16.56
C ASN A 37 -6.13 -7.63 -17.64
N ASP A 38 -5.20 -6.76 -18.04
CA ASP A 38 -4.20 -7.12 -19.02
C ASP A 38 -3.32 -8.25 -18.46
N PRO A 39 -3.14 -9.35 -19.19
CA PRO A 39 -2.38 -10.51 -18.72
C PRO A 39 -0.90 -10.20 -18.42
N ARG A 40 -0.40 -9.02 -18.80
CA ARG A 40 0.94 -8.54 -18.48
C ARG A 40 1.02 -7.83 -17.12
N ILE A 41 -0.10 -7.60 -16.44
CA ILE A 41 -0.12 -7.00 -15.10
C ILE A 41 -0.17 -8.09 -14.02
N HIS A 42 0.78 -8.04 -13.09
CA HIS A 42 0.81 -8.88 -11.90
C HIS A 42 0.43 -8.06 -10.66
N HIS A 43 -0.71 -8.40 -10.05
CA HIS A 43 -1.17 -7.75 -8.83
C HIS A 43 -0.51 -8.38 -7.61
N VAL A 44 0.18 -7.57 -6.81
CA VAL A 44 0.79 -8.00 -5.55
C VAL A 44 0.07 -7.35 -4.39
N ARG A 45 -0.47 -8.16 -3.47
CA ARG A 45 -1.03 -7.65 -2.22
C ARG A 45 0.10 -7.34 -1.25
N TYR A 46 0.06 -6.15 -0.68
CA TYR A 46 1.08 -5.71 0.27
C TYR A 46 1.23 -6.66 1.47
N ARG A 47 0.12 -7.18 2.00
CA ARG A 47 0.14 -8.16 3.10
C ARG A 47 0.92 -9.43 2.76
N ASP A 48 0.70 -9.98 1.56
CA ASP A 48 1.39 -11.20 1.11
C ASP A 48 2.89 -10.92 0.97
N PHE A 49 3.24 -9.76 0.41
CA PHE A 49 4.62 -9.32 0.29
C PHE A 49 5.30 -9.14 1.64
N VAL A 50 4.65 -8.51 2.63
CA VAL A 50 5.22 -8.36 3.97
C VAL A 50 5.38 -9.70 4.68
N GLY A 51 4.42 -10.62 4.50
CA GLY A 51 4.44 -11.95 5.12
C GLY A 51 5.53 -12.88 4.56
N ASP A 52 5.71 -12.90 3.23
CA ASP A 52 6.79 -13.61 2.55
C ASP A 52 7.27 -12.84 1.30
N PRO A 53 8.25 -11.92 1.47
CA PRO A 53 8.73 -11.11 0.36
C PRO A 53 9.33 -11.97 -0.75
N VAL A 54 10.11 -13.00 -0.40
CA VAL A 54 10.82 -13.84 -1.36
C VAL A 54 9.86 -14.78 -2.07
N GLY A 55 8.87 -15.35 -1.37
CA GLY A 55 7.79 -16.10 -1.97
C GLY A 55 6.97 -15.28 -2.96
N THR A 56 6.63 -14.05 -2.59
CA THR A 56 5.91 -13.12 -3.47
C THR A 56 6.71 -12.81 -4.74
N ILE A 57 8.02 -12.55 -4.61
CA ILE A 57 8.89 -12.32 -5.77
C ILE A 57 9.04 -13.58 -6.64
N ARG A 58 9.07 -14.78 -6.04
CA ARG A 58 9.05 -16.03 -6.82
C ARG A 58 7.80 -16.12 -7.69
N GLY A 59 6.63 -15.81 -7.15
CA GLY A 59 5.38 -15.76 -7.93
C GLY A 59 5.44 -14.76 -9.09
N TYR A 60 6.08 -13.61 -8.89
CA TYR A 60 6.33 -12.66 -9.98
C TYR A 60 7.27 -13.21 -11.07
N TYR A 61 8.34 -13.92 -10.69
CA TYR A 61 9.25 -14.55 -11.66
C TYR A 61 8.53 -15.62 -12.49
N GLU A 62 7.72 -16.47 -11.84
CA GLU A 62 6.88 -17.46 -12.51
C GLU A 62 5.90 -16.80 -13.48
N PHE A 63 5.20 -15.75 -13.04
CA PHE A 63 4.32 -14.94 -13.88
C PHE A 63 5.05 -14.36 -15.10
N ALA A 64 6.27 -13.86 -14.90
CA ALA A 64 7.08 -13.27 -15.97
C ALA A 64 7.73 -14.31 -16.90
N GLY A 65 7.56 -15.62 -16.63
CA GLY A 65 8.23 -16.70 -17.36
C GLY A 65 9.75 -16.67 -17.20
N ARG A 66 10.25 -16.24 -16.03
CA ARG A 66 11.68 -16.10 -15.74
C ARG A 66 12.10 -17.02 -14.60
N GLU A 67 13.31 -17.56 -14.71
CA GLU A 67 13.91 -18.32 -13.63
C GLU A 67 14.38 -17.38 -12.51
N LEU A 68 13.95 -17.66 -11.27
CA LEU A 68 14.56 -17.11 -10.07
C LEU A 68 15.75 -17.99 -9.68
N THR A 69 16.96 -17.54 -9.98
CA THR A 69 18.16 -18.33 -9.70
C THR A 69 18.39 -18.50 -8.19
N PRO A 70 19.00 -19.61 -7.74
CA PRO A 70 19.36 -19.79 -6.33
C PRO A 70 20.22 -18.66 -5.76
N GLN A 71 21.10 -18.09 -6.59
CA GLN A 71 21.95 -16.96 -6.21
C GLN A 71 21.14 -15.69 -5.95
N ALA A 72 20.16 -15.37 -6.81
CA ALA A 72 19.31 -14.20 -6.63
C ALA A 72 18.43 -14.34 -5.38
N GLU A 73 17.85 -15.53 -5.17
CA GLU A 73 17.07 -15.81 -3.95
C GLU A 73 17.94 -15.63 -2.68
N ALA A 74 19.15 -16.21 -2.68
CA ALA A 74 20.07 -16.07 -1.55
C ALA A 74 20.44 -14.61 -1.27
N ALA A 75 20.67 -13.82 -2.32
CA ALA A 75 20.95 -12.39 -2.19
C ALA A 75 19.77 -11.61 -1.59
N MET A 76 18.53 -11.88 -2.02
CA MET A 76 17.33 -11.25 -1.46
C MET A 76 17.16 -11.59 0.03
N ARG A 77 17.33 -12.86 0.40
CA ARG A 77 17.25 -13.31 1.80
C ARG A 77 18.35 -12.66 2.65
N GLY A 78 19.58 -12.60 2.12
CA GLY A 78 20.70 -11.93 2.77
C GLY A 78 20.45 -10.44 2.98
N TYR A 79 19.84 -9.76 2.01
CA TYR A 79 19.46 -8.35 2.17
C TYR A 79 18.44 -8.17 3.29
N LEU A 80 17.34 -8.94 3.29
CA LEU A 80 16.27 -8.83 4.29
C LEU A 80 16.76 -9.13 5.71
N ALA A 81 17.66 -10.10 5.88
CA ALA A 81 18.26 -10.41 7.17
C ALA A 81 19.07 -9.24 7.75
N ASN A 82 19.72 -8.46 6.89
CA ASN A 82 20.60 -7.35 7.27
C ASN A 82 19.94 -5.97 7.22
N ASN A 83 18.72 -5.87 6.67
CA ASN A 83 17.99 -4.60 6.47
C ASN A 83 16.57 -4.70 7.02
N LYS A 84 16.45 -4.92 8.34
CA LYS A 84 15.14 -4.92 8.99
C LYS A 84 14.48 -3.55 8.84
N GLY A 85 13.20 -3.55 8.42
CA GLY A 85 12.43 -2.35 8.09
C GLY A 85 12.16 -1.41 9.27
N ASP A 86 12.44 -1.84 10.50
CA ASP A 86 12.28 -1.08 11.74
C ASP A 86 13.46 -0.14 12.05
N ARG A 87 14.49 -0.09 11.20
CA ARG A 87 15.68 0.77 11.40
C ARG A 87 15.38 2.29 11.50
N HIS A 88 14.17 2.74 11.11
CA HIS A 88 13.74 4.13 11.16
C HIS A 88 12.53 4.39 12.09
N GLY A 89 12.18 3.45 12.97
CA GLY A 89 11.06 3.56 13.92
C GLY A 89 9.79 2.82 13.46
N LYS A 90 8.88 2.59 14.41
CA LYS A 90 7.55 2.00 14.13
C LYS A 90 6.57 3.12 13.79
N PHE A 91 6.07 3.15 12.56
CA PHE A 91 4.94 4.00 12.20
C PHE A 91 3.65 3.33 12.67
N GLU A 92 2.91 4.01 13.55
CA GLU A 92 1.57 3.59 13.92
C GLU A 92 0.58 4.11 12.88
N TYR A 93 -0.15 3.20 12.26
CA TYR A 93 -1.24 3.55 11.36
C TYR A 93 -2.48 3.87 12.20
N SER A 94 -3.07 5.03 11.98
CA SER A 94 -4.28 5.45 12.68
C SER A 94 -5.26 6.10 11.71
N THR A 95 -6.55 5.82 11.90
CA THR A 95 -7.65 6.49 11.20
C THR A 95 -8.03 7.83 11.87
N LYS A 96 -7.38 8.21 12.97
CA LYS A 96 -7.70 9.40 13.76
C LYS A 96 -7.73 10.68 12.93
N LEU A 97 -6.77 10.88 12.02
CA LEU A 97 -6.76 12.10 11.21
C LEU A 97 -7.97 12.17 10.24
N LEU A 98 -8.45 11.03 9.76
CA LEU A 98 -9.64 10.95 8.93
C LEU A 98 -10.91 11.25 9.74
N THR A 99 -11.01 10.73 10.97
CA THR A 99 -12.14 11.03 11.84
C THR A 99 -12.13 12.49 12.30
N GLU A 100 -10.97 13.06 12.63
CA GLU A 100 -10.80 14.50 12.91
C GLU A 100 -11.17 15.37 11.70
N ALA A 101 -10.92 14.89 10.48
CA ALA A 101 -11.33 15.57 9.25
C ALA A 101 -12.83 15.48 8.95
N GLY A 102 -13.59 14.70 9.74
CA GLY A 102 -15.03 14.55 9.66
C GLY A 102 -15.50 13.34 8.84
N TYR A 103 -14.65 12.35 8.60
CA TYR A 103 -15.03 11.13 7.88
C TYR A 103 -15.44 10.00 8.82
N ASP A 104 -16.48 9.27 8.43
CA ASP A 104 -16.86 8.01 9.03
C ASP A 104 -16.09 6.85 8.37
N ILE A 105 -15.41 6.04 9.18
CA ILE A 105 -14.53 4.97 8.69
C ILE A 105 -15.33 3.78 8.14
N ASP A 106 -16.51 3.51 8.68
CA ASP A 106 -17.37 2.43 8.18
C ASP A 106 -17.99 2.84 6.84
N GLU A 107 -18.39 4.11 6.67
CA GLU A 107 -18.84 4.65 5.37
C GLU A 107 -17.72 4.59 4.33
N LEU A 108 -16.48 4.95 4.69
CA LEU A 108 -15.33 4.83 3.77
C LEU A 108 -15.02 3.37 3.41
N ASN A 109 -15.12 2.45 4.37
CA ASN A 109 -14.93 1.02 4.10
C ASN A 109 -15.99 0.51 3.13
N GLU A 110 -17.24 0.95 3.28
CA GLU A 110 -18.34 0.63 2.39
C GLU A 110 -18.11 1.21 0.98
N GLU A 111 -17.72 2.48 0.89
CA GLU A 111 -17.37 3.17 -0.36
C GLU A 111 -16.31 2.39 -1.16
N PHE A 112 -15.23 1.95 -0.49
CA PHE A 112 -14.14 1.23 -1.13
C PHE A 112 -14.33 -0.30 -1.18
N ARG A 113 -15.48 -0.84 -0.77
CA ARG A 113 -15.75 -2.29 -0.82
C ARG A 113 -15.52 -2.90 -2.21
N PRO A 114 -15.97 -2.32 -3.34
CA PRO A 114 -15.76 -2.93 -4.65
C PRO A 114 -14.27 -3.12 -5.01
N PHE A 115 -13.42 -2.16 -4.63
CA PHE A 115 -11.97 -2.28 -4.80
C PHE A 115 -11.42 -3.40 -3.92
N ARG A 116 -11.82 -3.44 -2.64
CA ARG A 116 -11.37 -4.43 -1.68
C ARG A 116 -11.73 -5.86 -2.10
N GLU A 117 -12.96 -6.08 -2.54
CA GLU A 117 -13.42 -7.38 -3.02
C GLU A 117 -12.68 -7.80 -4.29
N ARG A 118 -12.49 -6.89 -5.24
CA ARG A 118 -11.78 -7.19 -6.49
C ARG A 118 -10.33 -7.64 -6.26
N PHE A 119 -9.64 -7.02 -5.31
CA PHE A 119 -8.21 -7.27 -5.05
C PHE A 119 -7.94 -8.06 -3.77
N ASN A 120 -8.98 -8.62 -3.13
CA ASN A 120 -8.90 -9.33 -1.86
C ASN A 120 -8.11 -8.55 -0.78
N VAL A 121 -8.44 -7.27 -0.63
CA VAL A 121 -7.89 -6.39 0.41
C VAL A 121 -8.82 -6.42 1.63
N GLU A 122 -8.28 -6.87 2.75
CA GLU A 122 -9.02 -6.96 4.01
C GLU A 122 -9.11 -5.60 4.72
N ILE A 123 -10.13 -5.43 5.56
CA ILE A 123 -10.19 -4.28 6.46
C ILE A 123 -9.18 -4.54 7.58
N GLU A 124 -8.18 -3.68 7.68
CA GLU A 124 -7.29 -3.68 8.82
C GLU A 124 -7.92 -2.86 9.95
N LYS A 125 -8.44 -3.54 10.97
CA LYS A 125 -8.78 -2.90 12.25
C LYS A 125 -7.52 -2.93 13.11
N ARG A 126 -6.85 -1.79 13.24
CA ARG A 126 -5.72 -1.60 14.16
C ARG A 126 -6.23 -0.70 15.29
N ASP A 127 -6.08 -1.17 16.52
CA ASP A 127 -6.43 -0.44 17.75
C ASP A 127 -5.60 0.83 17.92
#